data_AF-X1DHT8-F1
#
_entry.id   AF-X1DHT8-F1
#
_cell.length_a   1.000
_cell.length_b   1.000
_cell.length_c   1.000
_cell.angle_alpha   90.00
_cell.angle_beta   90.00
_cell.angle_gamma   90.00
#
_symmetry.space_group_name_H-M   'P 1'
#
loop_
_entity.id
_entity.type
_entity.pdbx_description
1 polymer ?
#
loop_
_entity_poly.entity_id
_entity_poly.type
_entity_poly.pdbx_seq_one_letter_code
_entity_poly.pdbx_strand_id
1 'polypeptide(L)'
;TVNNLSIDNCTTYTTLIFNYTIVDEENQTKLTGTDLELSINISDNTINDNAWHHFVGVADRDGDATLYIDGEIQSDSGDISSVEDIDAPNNLRIGKHPDEDIQYFNGSITNVSIYNRALSEAEVLTLYTDHEIPAADQWGSGTELITNGEDWTNAGVPGATDEPDGWTIGAQGNYAIIAGALEIERNANNSWLRQEIAVTIGSKYRYSFEGKNIDATGYISTLGTSMGDNNIWDGGGVQVQATAFVRQEIEFTATVSTVHVTIQAATTGAGESVLFDNVRMTKIGS
;
A
#
# COMPACT_ATOMS: atom_id res chain seq x y z
N THR A 1 -2.98 -38.03 -46.92
CA THR A 1 -1.55 -37.65 -46.79
C THR A 1 -1.49 -36.15 -46.74
N VAL A 2 -0.92 -35.55 -45.69
CA VAL A 2 -0.79 -34.09 -45.59
C VAL A 2 0.55 -33.71 -46.21
N ASN A 3 0.51 -33.05 -47.37
CA ASN A 3 1.70 -32.86 -48.19
C ASN A 3 2.46 -31.56 -47.90
N ASN A 4 1.88 -30.62 -47.15
CA ASN A 4 2.54 -29.41 -46.65
C ASN A 4 1.85 -28.94 -45.35
N LEU A 5 2.65 -28.60 -44.34
CA LEU A 5 2.22 -27.96 -43.10
C LEU A 5 3.00 -26.65 -42.96
N SER A 6 2.30 -25.52 -43.02
CA SER A 6 2.83 -24.19 -42.76
C SER A 6 2.17 -23.67 -41.50
N ILE A 7 2.96 -23.40 -40.46
CA ILE A 7 2.49 -22.74 -39.23
C ILE A 7 3.00 -21.31 -39.32
N ASP A 8 2.10 -20.36 -39.51
CA ASP A 8 2.43 -18.94 -39.42
C ASP A 8 2.09 -18.46 -38.00
N ASN A 9 3.10 -17.99 -37.28
CA ASN A 9 3.02 -17.74 -35.85
C ASN A 9 2.75 -16.25 -35.58
N CYS A 10 1.76 -15.68 -36.26
CA CYS A 10 1.41 -14.27 -36.08
C CYS A 10 -0.11 -14.09 -36.03
N THR A 11 -0.61 -13.81 -34.81
CA THR A 11 -1.98 -13.40 -34.43
C THR A 11 -3.06 -14.49 -34.35
N THR A 12 -4.16 -14.13 -33.67
CA THR A 12 -5.37 -14.84 -33.17
C THR A 12 -6.00 -16.00 -33.98
N TYR A 13 -5.48 -16.34 -35.15
CA TYR A 13 -5.96 -17.46 -35.97
C TYR A 13 -4.79 -18.17 -36.64
N THR A 14 -4.65 -19.47 -36.39
CA THR A 14 -3.84 -20.33 -37.26
C THR A 14 -4.76 -20.96 -38.30
N THR A 15 -4.60 -20.55 -39.56
CA THR A 15 -5.34 -21.16 -40.67
C THR A 15 -4.52 -22.31 -41.24
N LEU A 16 -5.07 -23.52 -41.19
CA LEU A 16 -4.45 -24.70 -41.80
C LEU A 16 -5.16 -25.01 -43.12
N ILE A 17 -4.40 -24.99 -44.22
CA ILE A 17 -4.90 -25.31 -45.57
C ILE A 17 -4.32 -26.65 -46.00
N PHE A 18 -5.19 -27.61 -46.32
CA PHE A 18 -4.76 -28.91 -46.83
C PHE A 18 -5.54 -29.31 -48.08
N ASN A 19 -4.84 -29.96 -49.02
CA ASN A 19 -5.47 -30.72 -50.09
C ASN A 19 -5.80 -32.12 -49.59
N TYR A 20 -7.00 -32.63 -49.90
CA TYR A 20 -7.43 -33.95 -49.47
C TYR A 20 -7.89 -34.84 -50.62
N THR A 21 -7.62 -36.13 -50.47
CA THR A 21 -8.11 -37.21 -51.34
C THR A 21 -8.65 -38.31 -50.43
N ILE A 22 -9.94 -38.64 -50.58
CA ILE A 22 -10.59 -39.76 -49.90
C ILE A 22 -10.67 -40.91 -50.89
N VAL A 23 -10.23 -42.09 -50.47
CA VAL A 23 -10.25 -43.33 -51.25
C VAL A 23 -11.09 -44.39 -50.54
N ASP A 24 -11.61 -45.38 -51.27
CA ASP A 24 -12.23 -46.57 -50.68
C ASP A 24 -11.19 -47.62 -50.25
N GLU A 25 -11.67 -48.76 -49.74
CA GLU A 25 -10.84 -49.89 -49.30
C GLU A 25 -10.03 -50.53 -50.44
N GLU A 26 -10.39 -50.26 -51.69
CA GLU A 26 -9.67 -50.68 -52.90
C GLU A 26 -8.72 -49.58 -53.43
N ASN A 27 -8.51 -48.51 -52.65
CA ASN A 27 -7.65 -47.36 -52.95
C ASN A 27 -8.13 -46.52 -54.16
N GLN A 28 -9.42 -46.61 -54.52
CA GLN A 28 -10.00 -45.79 -55.58
C GLN A 28 -10.46 -44.44 -55.04
N THR A 29 -10.11 -43.35 -55.73
CA THR A 29 -10.51 -41.99 -55.34
C THR A 29 -12.02 -41.80 -55.40
N LYS A 30 -12.63 -41.42 -54.28
CA LYS A 30 -14.05 -41.09 -54.16
C LYS A 30 -14.31 -39.59 -54.14
N LEU A 31 -13.43 -38.84 -53.47
CA LEU A 31 -13.56 -37.41 -53.32
C LEU A 31 -12.18 -36.76 -53.34
N THR A 32 -12.08 -35.66 -54.05
CA THR A 32 -10.94 -34.74 -53.96
C THR A 32 -11.45 -33.35 -53.67
N GLY A 33 -10.72 -32.60 -52.86
CA GLY A 33 -10.99 -31.20 -52.62
C GLY A 33 -9.69 -30.43 -52.45
N THR A 34 -9.71 -29.18 -52.89
CA THR A 34 -8.68 -28.19 -52.61
C THR A 34 -9.21 -27.23 -51.56
N ASP A 35 -8.31 -26.65 -50.78
CA ASP A 35 -8.60 -25.53 -49.87
C ASP A 35 -9.67 -25.82 -48.80
N LEU A 36 -9.64 -27.03 -48.20
CA LEU A 36 -10.45 -27.27 -47.01
C LEU A 36 -9.87 -26.42 -45.86
N GLU A 37 -10.64 -25.40 -45.45
CA GLU A 37 -10.27 -24.48 -44.38
C GLU A 37 -10.79 -25.01 -43.04
N LEU A 38 -9.86 -25.29 -42.12
CA LEU A 38 -10.17 -25.53 -40.71
C LEU A 38 -9.67 -24.34 -39.89
N SER A 39 -10.61 -23.53 -39.40
CA SER A 39 -10.31 -22.44 -38.48
C SER A 39 -10.35 -22.95 -37.04
N ILE A 40 -9.19 -23.03 -36.39
CA ILE A 40 -9.10 -23.31 -34.95
C ILE A 40 -9.01 -21.96 -34.24
N ASN A 41 -10.06 -21.57 -33.53
CA ASN A 41 -10.00 -20.43 -32.61
C ASN A 41 -9.15 -20.84 -31.41
N ILE A 42 -7.94 -20.29 -31.32
CA ILE A 42 -7.16 -20.27 -30.09
C ILE A 42 -7.38 -18.85 -29.57
N SER A 43 -8.30 -18.68 -28.63
CA SER A 43 -8.61 -17.36 -28.09
C SER A 43 -7.40 -16.84 -27.31
N ASP A 44 -6.60 -15.98 -27.94
CA ASP A 44 -5.85 -14.96 -27.19
C ASP A 44 -6.88 -13.92 -26.74
N ASN A 45 -6.92 -13.62 -25.44
CA ASN A 45 -7.80 -12.66 -24.76
C ASN A 45 -8.28 -11.50 -25.66
N THR A 46 -9.43 -11.68 -26.31
CA THR A 46 -10.01 -10.65 -27.17
C THR A 46 -10.69 -9.60 -26.29
N ILE A 47 -9.95 -8.57 -25.88
CA ILE A 47 -10.46 -7.47 -25.04
C ILE A 47 -11.43 -6.50 -25.75
N ASN A 48 -11.67 -6.70 -27.04
CA ASN A 48 -12.56 -5.87 -27.86
C ASN A 48 -13.81 -6.66 -28.26
N ASP A 49 -14.46 -7.26 -27.28
CA ASP A 49 -15.66 -8.09 -27.44
C ASP A 49 -16.96 -7.38 -26.96
N ASN A 50 -16.85 -6.12 -26.54
CA ASN A 50 -17.89 -5.31 -25.90
C ASN A 50 -18.31 -5.78 -24.49
N ALA A 51 -17.50 -6.59 -23.82
CA ALA A 51 -17.63 -6.89 -22.40
C ALA A 51 -16.82 -5.90 -21.54
N TRP A 52 -17.09 -5.92 -20.23
CA TRP A 52 -16.23 -5.25 -19.26
C TRP A 52 -14.99 -6.10 -19.04
N HIS A 53 -13.83 -5.45 -19.10
CA HIS A 53 -12.55 -6.05 -18.75
C HIS A 53 -11.89 -5.25 -17.64
N HIS A 54 -11.17 -5.95 -16.77
CA HIS A 54 -10.41 -5.35 -15.68
C HIS A 54 -8.94 -5.26 -16.08
N PHE A 55 -8.39 -4.05 -16.12
CA PHE A 55 -7.00 -3.79 -16.48
C PHE A 55 -6.21 -3.31 -15.28
N VAL A 56 -5.03 -3.90 -15.06
CA VAL A 56 -4.08 -3.42 -14.05
C VAL A 56 -2.67 -3.38 -14.63
N GLY A 57 -2.07 -2.20 -14.65
CA GLY A 57 -0.64 -2.02 -14.92
C GLY A 57 0.12 -1.91 -13.60
N VAL A 58 1.16 -2.72 -13.43
CA VAL A 58 2.06 -2.72 -12.27
C VAL A 58 3.44 -2.32 -12.75
N ALA A 59 4.07 -1.35 -12.08
CA ALA A 59 5.43 -0.93 -12.36
C ALA A 59 6.28 -1.11 -11.10
N ASP A 60 7.10 -2.16 -11.06
CA ASP A 60 8.10 -2.35 -10.01
C ASP A 60 9.42 -1.70 -10.43
N ARG A 61 9.82 -0.62 -9.74
CA ARG A 61 11.02 0.15 -10.10
C ARG A 61 12.32 -0.60 -9.83
N ASP A 62 12.27 -1.66 -9.03
CA ASP A 62 13.42 -2.55 -8.81
C ASP A 62 13.37 -3.81 -9.70
N GLY A 63 12.38 -3.91 -10.60
CA GLY A 63 12.15 -5.08 -11.44
C GLY A 63 11.29 -4.78 -12.66
N ASP A 64 10.21 -5.53 -12.83
CA ASP A 64 9.42 -5.55 -14.06
C ASP A 64 8.20 -4.61 -14.04
N ALA A 65 7.84 -4.11 -15.22
CA ALA A 65 6.50 -3.64 -15.52
C ALA A 65 5.65 -4.81 -16.05
N THR A 66 4.46 -4.98 -15.49
CA THR A 66 3.56 -6.11 -15.77
C THR A 66 2.15 -5.61 -16.04
N LEU A 67 1.51 -6.16 -17.07
CA LEU A 67 0.09 -5.91 -17.37
C LEU A 67 -0.74 -7.13 -16.97
N TYR A 68 -1.86 -6.89 -16.30
CA TYR A 68 -2.87 -7.90 -16.00
C TYR A 68 -4.18 -7.52 -16.69
N ILE A 69 -4.85 -8.53 -17.22
CA ILE A 69 -6.19 -8.43 -17.82
C ILE A 69 -7.05 -9.52 -17.19
N ASP A 70 -8.20 -9.13 -16.63
CA ASP A 70 -9.15 -10.04 -15.99
C ASP A 70 -8.52 -10.94 -14.92
N GLY A 71 -7.56 -10.36 -14.17
CA GLY A 71 -6.85 -11.02 -13.08
C GLY A 71 -5.64 -11.86 -13.51
N GLU A 72 -5.39 -12.02 -14.81
CA GLU A 72 -4.31 -12.85 -15.35
C GLU A 72 -3.17 -12.01 -15.94
N ILE A 73 -1.93 -12.44 -15.67
CA ILE A 73 -0.73 -11.82 -16.22
C ILE A 73 -0.69 -11.96 -17.74
N GLN A 74 -0.47 -10.85 -18.43
CA GLN A 74 -0.22 -10.85 -19.87
C GLN A 74 1.27 -11.12 -20.11
N SER A 75 1.59 -11.93 -21.11
CA SER A 75 2.87 -12.65 -21.29
C SER A 75 4.13 -11.78 -21.40
N ASP A 76 4.00 -10.46 -21.49
CA ASP A 76 5.10 -9.52 -21.65
C ASP A 76 5.28 -8.68 -20.38
N SER A 77 6.08 -9.21 -19.44
CA SER A 77 6.70 -8.40 -18.38
C SER A 77 8.04 -7.87 -18.89
N GLY A 78 8.32 -6.60 -18.65
CA GLY A 78 9.55 -5.95 -19.11
C GLY A 78 10.30 -5.32 -17.95
N ASP A 79 11.58 -5.65 -17.79
CA ASP A 79 12.46 -5.03 -16.79
C ASP A 79 12.53 -3.52 -17.01
N ILE A 80 12.10 -2.76 -16.00
CA ILE A 80 12.11 -1.30 -15.96
C ILE A 80 13.09 -0.73 -14.94
N SER A 81 13.92 -1.56 -14.31
CA SER A 81 14.89 -1.15 -13.28
C SER A 81 15.92 -0.13 -13.78
N SER A 82 16.15 -0.10 -15.09
CA SER A 82 17.06 0.84 -15.75
C SER A 82 16.36 2.05 -16.39
N VAL A 83 15.02 2.09 -16.38
CA VAL A 83 14.25 3.21 -16.93
C VAL A 83 14.38 4.40 -15.99
N GLU A 84 14.60 5.61 -16.51
CA GLU A 84 14.73 6.84 -15.71
C GLU A 84 13.40 7.27 -15.04
N ASP A 85 13.42 8.37 -14.29
CA ASP A 85 12.24 8.88 -13.59
C ASP A 85 11.11 9.24 -14.55
N ILE A 86 9.88 8.93 -14.15
CA ILE A 86 8.67 9.30 -14.88
C ILE A 86 8.32 10.74 -14.50
N ASP A 87 8.83 11.70 -15.28
CA ASP A 87 8.46 13.12 -15.18
C ASP A 87 7.68 13.53 -16.43
N ALA A 88 6.36 13.37 -16.38
CA ALA A 88 5.46 13.79 -17.44
C ALA A 88 4.92 15.20 -17.12
N PRO A 89 5.16 16.22 -17.99
CA PRO A 89 4.68 17.58 -17.75
C PRO A 89 3.16 17.71 -17.93
N ASN A 90 2.50 16.67 -18.43
CA ASN A 90 1.08 16.65 -18.73
C ASN A 90 0.29 16.16 -17.51
N ASN A 91 -0.87 16.78 -17.28
CA ASN A 91 -1.83 16.29 -16.28
C ASN A 91 -2.28 14.86 -16.61
N LEU A 92 -2.57 14.07 -15.57
CA LEU A 92 -3.24 12.77 -15.68
C LEU A 92 -4.58 12.94 -16.42
N ARG A 93 -4.81 12.10 -17.44
CA ARG A 93 -6.07 12.04 -18.18
C ARG A 93 -6.58 10.60 -18.20
N ILE A 94 -7.89 10.45 -18.03
CA ILE A 94 -8.58 9.16 -18.17
C ILE A 94 -9.36 9.18 -19.48
N GLY A 95 -9.23 8.13 -20.29
CA GLY A 95 -9.94 8.00 -21.56
C GLY A 95 -9.47 8.96 -22.67
N LYS A 96 -8.25 9.47 -22.59
CA LYS A 96 -7.66 10.33 -23.63
C LYS A 96 -6.12 10.20 -23.64
N HIS A 97 -5.51 10.24 -24.82
CA HIS A 97 -4.07 10.40 -24.95
C HIS A 97 -3.61 11.79 -24.40
N PRO A 98 -2.53 11.87 -23.60
CA PRO A 98 -2.09 13.12 -23.00
C PRO A 98 -1.55 14.13 -24.03
N ASP A 99 -0.87 13.67 -25.08
CA ASP A 99 -0.18 14.50 -26.07
C ASP A 99 -0.96 14.75 -27.38
N GLU A 100 -2.14 14.13 -27.55
CA GLU A 100 -2.91 14.25 -28.78
C GLU A 100 -4.31 14.81 -28.52
N ASP A 101 -4.71 15.82 -29.30
CA ASP A 101 -5.96 16.53 -29.06
C ASP A 101 -7.22 15.73 -29.42
N ILE A 102 -7.10 14.71 -30.26
CA ILE A 102 -8.23 14.01 -30.90
C ILE A 102 -8.34 12.52 -30.58
N GLN A 103 -7.43 11.96 -29.78
CA GLN A 103 -7.48 10.55 -29.40
C GLN A 103 -8.24 10.35 -28.09
N TYR A 104 -9.54 10.07 -28.21
CA TYR A 104 -10.41 9.73 -27.08
C TYR A 104 -10.71 8.24 -27.08
N PHE A 105 -10.77 7.65 -25.88
CA PHE A 105 -11.26 6.30 -25.69
C PHE A 105 -12.77 6.25 -26.01
N ASN A 106 -13.15 5.32 -26.87
CA ASN A 106 -14.55 5.09 -27.23
C ASN A 106 -15.09 3.87 -26.49
N GLY A 107 -15.50 4.08 -25.24
CA GLY A 107 -16.03 3.04 -24.36
C GLY A 107 -16.44 3.59 -23.01
N SER A 108 -16.82 2.70 -22.09
CA SER A 108 -17.11 3.06 -20.70
C SER A 108 -15.91 2.71 -19.80
N ILE A 109 -15.65 3.56 -18.81
CA ILE A 109 -14.60 3.35 -17.80
C ILE A 109 -15.25 3.49 -16.43
N THR A 110 -14.93 2.60 -15.50
CA THR A 110 -15.39 2.66 -14.11
C THR A 110 -14.28 2.23 -13.15
N ASN A 111 -14.41 2.58 -11.87
CA ASN A 111 -13.55 2.13 -10.77
C ASN A 111 -12.03 2.33 -10.99
N VAL A 112 -11.64 3.51 -11.47
CA VAL A 112 -10.22 3.84 -11.68
C VAL A 112 -9.53 4.10 -10.34
N SER A 113 -8.43 3.39 -10.10
CA SER A 113 -7.59 3.49 -8.90
C SER A 113 -6.11 3.59 -9.29
N ILE A 114 -5.31 4.28 -8.47
CA ILE A 114 -3.85 4.39 -8.63
C ILE A 114 -3.20 4.03 -7.30
N TYR A 115 -2.16 3.19 -7.35
CA TYR A 115 -1.41 2.72 -6.18
C TYR A 115 0.01 3.25 -6.22
N ASN A 116 0.59 3.53 -5.05
CA ASN A 116 1.97 4.02 -4.91
C ASN A 116 2.98 2.88 -4.69
N ARG A 117 2.61 1.64 -5.00
CA ARG A 117 3.46 0.45 -4.92
C ARG A 117 3.10 -0.53 -6.02
N ALA A 118 3.99 -1.48 -6.27
CA ALA A 118 3.68 -2.63 -7.11
C ALA A 118 2.68 -3.56 -6.40
N LEU A 119 1.59 -3.91 -7.08
CA LEU A 119 0.63 -4.91 -6.61
C LEU A 119 1.15 -6.32 -6.92
N SER A 120 0.95 -7.26 -6.00
CA SER A 120 1.19 -8.68 -6.25
C SER A 120 0.07 -9.31 -7.08
N GLU A 121 0.36 -10.42 -7.75
CA GLU A 121 -0.60 -11.17 -8.56
C GLU A 121 -1.89 -11.53 -7.79
N ALA A 122 -1.76 -11.93 -6.52
CA ALA A 122 -2.91 -12.29 -5.68
C ALA A 122 -3.82 -11.07 -5.38
N GLU A 123 -3.25 -9.88 -5.25
CA GLU A 123 -4.00 -8.65 -5.02
C GLU A 123 -4.74 -8.21 -6.29
N VAL A 124 -4.10 -8.35 -7.45
CA VAL A 124 -4.74 -8.09 -8.74
C VAL A 124 -5.92 -9.03 -8.98
N LEU A 125 -5.77 -10.33 -8.65
CA LEU A 125 -6.85 -11.29 -8.73
C LEU A 125 -8.00 -10.95 -7.75
N THR A 126 -7.66 -10.44 -6.57
CA THR A 126 -8.65 -9.98 -5.58
C THR A 126 -9.48 -8.82 -6.15
N LEU A 127 -8.84 -7.82 -6.76
CA LEU A 127 -9.53 -6.69 -7.43
C LEU A 127 -10.44 -7.16 -8.55
N TYR A 128 -9.98 -8.10 -9.39
CA TYR A 128 -10.78 -8.60 -10.50
C TYR A 128 -12.07 -9.30 -10.05
N THR A 129 -11.98 -10.09 -8.98
CA THR A 129 -13.13 -10.84 -8.45
C THR A 129 -14.10 -9.99 -7.62
N ASP A 130 -13.95 -8.66 -7.67
CA ASP A 130 -14.75 -7.67 -6.94
C ASP A 130 -14.75 -7.91 -5.42
N HIS A 131 -13.66 -8.51 -4.92
CA HIS A 131 -13.38 -8.60 -3.50
C HIS A 131 -12.52 -7.41 -3.11
N GLU A 132 -12.82 -6.82 -1.94
CA GLU A 132 -11.95 -5.79 -1.38
C GLU A 132 -10.57 -6.40 -1.12
N ILE A 133 -9.51 -5.82 -1.70
CA ILE A 133 -8.14 -6.10 -1.23
C ILE A 133 -8.15 -5.83 0.28
N PRO A 134 -7.64 -6.74 1.14
CA PRO A 134 -7.47 -6.46 2.55
C PRO A 134 -6.85 -5.08 2.74
N ALA A 135 -7.40 -4.28 3.63
CA ALA A 135 -7.09 -2.85 3.79
C ALA A 135 -5.66 -2.55 4.29
N ALA A 136 -4.76 -3.55 4.24
CA ALA A 136 -3.32 -3.38 4.33
C ALA A 136 -2.74 -2.57 3.18
N ASP A 137 -3.51 -2.51 2.09
CA ASP A 137 -2.96 -2.28 0.78
C ASP A 137 -3.84 -1.39 -0.10
N GLN A 138 -5.00 -0.95 0.41
CA GLN A 138 -5.95 -0.11 -0.33
C GLN A 138 -5.61 1.38 -0.37
N TRP A 139 -4.63 1.86 0.40
CA TRP A 139 -4.30 3.29 0.41
C TRP A 139 -2.79 3.51 0.53
N GLY A 140 -2.19 3.88 -0.59
CA GLY A 140 -0.98 4.71 -0.67
C GLY A 140 -1.20 6.11 -0.09
N SER A 141 -1.64 6.12 1.15
CA SER A 141 -1.73 7.14 2.16
C SER A 141 -2.38 6.36 3.28
N GLY A 142 -1.58 5.65 4.07
CA GLY A 142 -2.07 5.23 5.37
C GLY A 142 -2.67 6.49 5.97
N THR A 143 -3.98 6.50 6.23
CA THR A 143 -4.61 7.68 6.80
C THR A 143 -3.81 8.00 8.04
N GLU A 144 -3.04 9.08 8.01
CA GLU A 144 -2.25 9.51 9.14
C GLU A 144 -3.28 9.96 10.17
N LEU A 145 -3.54 9.07 11.12
CA LEU A 145 -4.52 9.33 12.16
C LEU A 145 -3.94 10.28 13.21
N ILE A 146 -2.62 10.42 13.22
CA ILE A 146 -1.83 11.37 14.01
C ILE A 146 -0.57 11.72 13.21
N THR A 147 -0.21 13.01 13.17
CA THR A 147 1.13 13.47 12.80
C THR A 147 1.50 14.76 13.53
N ASN A 148 2.66 14.78 14.18
CA ASN A 148 3.30 16.00 14.70
C ASN A 148 4.68 16.22 14.06
N GLY A 149 4.89 15.70 12.83
CA GLY A 149 6.20 15.66 12.17
C GLY A 149 6.99 16.97 12.26
N GLU A 150 8.29 16.85 12.57
CA GLU A 150 9.36 17.86 12.75
C GLU A 150 9.05 19.14 13.57
N ASP A 151 7.80 19.42 13.91
CA ASP A 151 7.38 20.73 14.39
C ASP A 151 6.34 20.61 15.52
N TRP A 152 6.86 20.42 16.74
CA TRP A 152 6.09 20.57 17.97
C TRP A 152 5.87 22.05 18.36
N THR A 153 6.23 22.99 17.49
CA THR A 153 6.27 24.44 17.78
C THR A 153 4.89 25.08 18.01
N ASN A 154 3.81 24.42 17.60
CA ASN A 154 2.43 24.82 17.90
C ASN A 154 1.84 24.12 19.15
N ALA A 155 2.56 23.18 19.76
CA ALA A 155 2.21 22.64 21.07
C ALA A 155 2.60 23.68 22.14
N GLY A 156 1.64 24.12 22.95
CA GLY A 156 1.86 25.15 23.97
C GLY A 156 3.16 24.97 24.77
N VAL A 157 4.00 26.01 24.77
CA VAL A 157 5.33 26.09 25.38
C VAL A 157 5.17 26.31 26.92
N PRO A 158 6.18 26.00 27.78
CA PRO A 158 6.03 25.70 29.21
C PRO A 158 5.16 26.67 30.03
N GLY A 159 4.23 26.09 30.79
CA GLY A 159 3.20 26.83 31.53
C GLY A 159 1.87 26.93 30.79
N ALA A 160 1.76 26.34 29.60
CA ALA A 160 0.51 26.25 28.86
C ALA A 160 -0.51 25.36 29.59
N THR A 161 -1.63 25.96 29.96
CA THR A 161 -2.90 25.27 30.25
C THR A 161 -3.56 24.72 29.00
N ASP A 162 -2.92 24.89 27.84
CA ASP A 162 -3.49 24.61 26.53
C ASP A 162 -2.84 23.34 25.99
N GLU A 163 -3.69 22.32 25.87
CA GLU A 163 -3.39 21.03 25.27
C GLU A 163 -2.80 21.21 23.85
N PRO A 164 -1.70 20.52 23.48
CA PRO A 164 -1.27 20.45 22.08
C PRO A 164 -2.43 19.95 21.22
N ASP A 165 -2.63 20.50 20.02
CA ASP A 165 -3.79 20.16 19.18
C ASP A 165 -4.01 18.63 19.08
N GLY A 166 -5.11 18.16 19.68
CA GLY A 166 -5.50 16.75 19.69
C GLY A 166 -4.85 15.85 20.75
N TRP A 167 -3.95 16.36 21.58
CA TRP A 167 -3.35 15.65 22.72
C TRP A 167 -4.00 16.06 24.04
N THR A 168 -3.87 15.21 25.05
CA THR A 168 -4.34 15.41 26.43
C THR A 168 -3.17 15.19 27.37
N ILE A 169 -2.91 16.16 28.24
CA ILE A 169 -1.81 16.17 29.17
C ILE A 169 -2.22 15.52 30.50
N GLY A 170 -1.40 14.58 30.96
CA GLY A 170 -1.49 14.00 32.28
C GLY A 170 -0.95 14.91 33.37
N ALA A 171 -1.76 15.13 34.42
CA ALA A 171 -1.42 15.76 35.71
C ALA A 171 -0.07 16.52 35.78
N GLN A 172 -0.10 17.83 35.46
CA GLN A 172 0.95 18.83 35.73
C GLN A 172 2.39 18.37 35.43
N GLY A 173 2.62 17.67 34.31
CA GLY A 173 3.96 17.44 33.80
C GLY A 173 4.65 18.73 33.35
N ASN A 174 5.98 18.72 33.35
CA ASN A 174 6.78 19.79 32.75
C ASN A 174 7.05 19.40 31.28
N TYR A 175 6.59 20.24 30.35
CA TYR A 175 6.69 20.02 28.91
C TYR A 175 7.34 21.23 28.26
N ALA A 176 8.27 21.01 27.34
CA ALA A 176 8.95 22.09 26.61
C ALA A 176 9.25 21.67 25.17
N ILE A 177 9.54 22.64 24.30
CA ILE A 177 10.05 22.35 22.96
C ILE A 177 11.54 22.67 22.95
N ILE A 178 12.37 21.68 22.65
CA ILE A 178 13.82 21.82 22.54
C ILE A 178 14.26 21.41 21.15
N ALA A 179 14.76 22.37 20.38
CA ALA A 179 15.29 22.16 19.03
C ALA A 179 14.32 21.40 18.10
N GLY A 180 13.03 21.75 18.17
CA GLY A 180 11.97 21.16 17.34
C GLY A 180 11.26 19.95 17.97
N ALA A 181 11.89 19.27 18.94
CA ALA A 181 11.33 18.09 19.60
C ALA A 181 10.61 18.43 20.91
N LEU A 182 9.59 17.63 21.26
CA LEU A 182 8.89 17.71 22.54
C LEU A 182 9.75 17.09 23.65
N GLU A 183 10.06 17.90 24.66
CA GLU A 183 10.61 17.47 25.94
C GLU A 183 9.48 17.12 26.91
N ILE A 184 9.62 15.98 27.58
CA ILE A 184 8.82 15.61 28.75
C ILE A 184 9.78 15.42 29.92
N GLU A 185 9.69 16.27 30.92
CA GLU A 185 10.39 16.12 32.20
C GLU A 185 9.47 15.43 33.20
N ARG A 186 9.97 14.38 33.87
CA ARG A 186 9.18 13.65 34.87
C ARG A 186 8.99 14.45 36.16
N ASN A 187 7.74 14.54 36.60
CA ASN A 187 7.36 14.97 37.95
C ASN A 187 7.09 13.78 38.91
N ALA A 188 6.73 14.09 40.16
CA ALA A 188 6.43 13.08 41.20
C ALA A 188 5.20 12.19 40.90
N ASN A 189 4.33 12.59 39.97
CA ASN A 189 3.07 11.91 39.62
C ASN A 189 3.10 11.25 38.23
N ASN A 190 4.28 11.17 37.60
CA ASN A 190 4.51 10.84 36.20
C ASN A 190 3.93 11.85 35.20
N SER A 191 4.73 12.23 34.20
CA SER A 191 4.33 13.14 33.12
C SER A 191 4.02 12.34 31.85
N TRP A 192 2.82 12.49 31.30
CA TRP A 192 2.39 11.82 30.06
C TRP A 192 1.58 12.75 29.14
N LEU A 193 1.56 12.45 27.84
CA LEU A 193 0.59 12.97 26.88
C LEU A 193 -0.14 11.80 26.25
N ARG A 194 -1.43 11.98 25.96
CA ARG A 194 -2.29 10.96 25.37
C ARG A 194 -3.10 11.55 24.23
N GLN A 195 -3.29 10.82 23.16
CA GLN A 195 -4.27 11.15 22.13
C GLN A 195 -5.27 10.00 21.98
N GLU A 196 -6.54 10.35 21.85
CA GLU A 196 -7.62 9.43 21.51
C GLU A 196 -7.81 9.35 20.00
N ILE A 197 -7.83 8.13 19.47
CA ILE A 197 -7.89 7.89 18.04
C ILE A 197 -9.03 6.92 17.76
N ALA A 198 -9.93 7.33 16.87
CA ALA A 198 -10.94 6.43 16.32
C ALA A 198 -10.27 5.43 15.36
N VAL A 199 -10.53 4.14 15.58
CA VAL A 199 -10.00 3.04 14.76
C VAL A 199 -11.11 2.07 14.38
N THR A 200 -10.88 1.30 13.32
CA THR A 200 -11.81 0.28 12.86
C THR A 200 -11.46 -1.06 13.50
N ILE A 201 -12.41 -1.67 14.21
CA ILE A 201 -12.24 -3.02 14.78
C ILE A 201 -11.89 -4.00 13.65
N GLY A 202 -10.92 -4.87 13.90
CA GLY A 202 -10.36 -5.83 12.94
C GLY A 202 -9.11 -5.30 12.23
N SER A 203 -9.02 -3.98 12.00
CA SER A 203 -7.94 -3.39 11.20
C SER A 203 -6.57 -3.39 11.89
N LYS A 204 -5.49 -3.53 11.11
CA LYS A 204 -4.11 -3.43 11.58
C LYS A 204 -3.58 -2.01 11.46
N TYR A 205 -2.80 -1.57 12.43
CA TYR A 205 -2.22 -0.24 12.53
C TYR A 205 -0.74 -0.31 12.89
N ARG A 206 0.04 0.66 12.39
CA ARG A 206 1.42 0.92 12.80
C ARG A 206 1.48 2.25 13.51
N TYR A 207 2.08 2.26 14.69
CA TYR A 207 2.42 3.45 15.44
C TYR A 207 3.95 3.58 15.46
N SER A 208 4.47 4.77 15.15
CA SER A 208 5.90 5.04 15.16
C SER A 208 6.23 6.40 15.79
N PHE A 209 7.39 6.50 16.41
CA PHE A 209 7.93 7.76 16.93
C PHE A 209 9.46 7.66 17.03
N GLU A 210 10.12 8.80 17.16
CA GLU A 210 11.54 8.89 17.49
C GLU A 210 11.72 9.44 18.90
N GLY A 211 12.67 8.88 19.66
CA GLY A 211 12.94 9.37 21.00
C GLY A 211 14.38 9.21 21.44
N LYS A 212 14.81 10.06 22.37
CA LYS A 212 16.10 9.97 23.07
C LYS A 212 16.01 10.43 24.52
N ASN A 213 16.89 9.90 25.36
CA ASN A 213 17.08 10.37 26.74
C ASN A 213 18.08 11.52 26.76
N ILE A 214 17.81 12.51 27.60
CA ILE A 214 18.75 13.62 27.84
C ILE A 214 19.74 13.24 28.96
N ASP A 215 19.24 12.69 30.08
CA ASP A 215 20.02 12.61 31.34
C ASP A 215 20.74 11.27 31.60
N ALA A 216 20.83 10.38 30.60
CA ALA A 216 21.55 9.09 30.62
C ALA A 216 21.12 8.02 31.67
N THR A 217 20.38 8.38 32.72
CA THR A 217 19.74 7.45 33.68
C THR A 217 18.25 7.24 33.44
N GLY A 218 17.65 8.11 32.61
CA GLY A 218 16.27 7.96 32.14
C GLY A 218 16.14 6.89 31.06
N TYR A 219 14.98 6.23 31.01
CA TYR A 219 14.53 5.51 29.83
C TYR A 219 13.16 6.01 29.40
N ILE A 220 12.98 6.14 28.10
CA ILE A 220 11.67 6.35 27.49
C ILE A 220 10.91 5.04 27.64
N SER A 221 9.77 5.03 28.31
CA SER A 221 8.79 3.95 28.13
C SER A 221 7.82 4.40 27.07
N THR A 222 7.75 3.72 25.93
CA THR A 222 6.68 4.00 24.98
C THR A 222 5.53 3.05 25.21
N LEU A 223 4.39 3.70 25.40
CA LEU A 223 3.18 3.12 25.90
C LEU A 223 2.43 2.53 24.73
N GLY A 224 1.93 1.32 24.94
CA GLY A 224 1.13 0.62 23.96
C GLY A 224 -0.14 1.40 23.60
N THR A 225 -0.76 0.96 22.52
CA THR A 225 -2.12 1.38 22.18
C THR A 225 -3.08 0.73 23.17
N SER A 226 -3.59 1.50 24.14
CA SER A 226 -4.58 0.93 25.05
C SER A 226 -5.89 0.72 24.30
N MET A 227 -6.34 -0.53 24.25
CA MET A 227 -7.62 -0.88 23.66
C MET A 227 -8.71 -0.60 24.70
N GLY A 228 -9.08 0.68 24.85
CA GLY A 228 -9.96 1.20 25.90
C GLY A 228 -9.21 1.73 27.14
N ASP A 229 -9.93 1.86 28.27
CA ASP A 229 -9.42 2.44 29.54
C ASP A 229 -8.29 1.63 30.21
N ASN A 230 -8.10 0.37 29.80
CA ASN A 230 -7.04 -0.49 30.30
C ASN A 230 -5.76 -0.25 29.50
N ASN A 231 -4.86 0.55 30.09
CA ASN A 231 -3.50 0.76 29.60
C ASN A 231 -2.87 -0.60 29.25
N ILE A 232 -2.31 -0.79 28.04
CA ILE A 232 -1.40 -1.93 27.79
C ILE A 232 -0.10 -1.59 28.52
N TRP A 233 -0.15 -1.75 29.84
CA TRP A 233 0.96 -1.61 30.75
C TRP A 233 1.21 -2.96 31.39
N ASP A 234 1.51 -3.96 30.54
CA ASP A 234 1.92 -5.29 31.00
C ASP A 234 3.45 -5.42 30.97
N GLY A 235 4.16 -4.40 31.49
CA GLY A 235 5.62 -4.43 31.63
C GLY A 235 6.43 -4.56 30.32
N GLY A 236 5.78 -4.50 29.15
CA GLY A 236 6.37 -4.79 27.83
C GLY A 236 6.37 -3.62 26.84
N GLY A 237 6.18 -2.37 27.30
CA GLY A 237 6.34 -1.19 26.46
C GLY A 237 7.75 -1.10 25.86
N VAL A 238 7.89 -0.51 24.68
CA VAL A 238 9.19 -0.37 24.01
C VAL A 238 10.02 0.66 24.77
N GLN A 239 11.11 0.20 25.39
CA GLN A 239 12.01 1.06 26.15
C GLN A 239 13.09 1.64 25.24
N VAL A 240 13.16 2.97 25.13
CA VAL A 240 14.25 3.64 24.41
C VAL A 240 15.29 4.12 25.42
N GLN A 241 16.41 3.40 25.47
CA GLN A 241 17.61 3.75 26.23
C GLN A 241 18.70 4.25 25.29
N ALA A 242 18.47 5.40 24.67
CA ALA A 242 19.38 5.96 23.67
C ALA A 242 19.72 7.43 23.98
N THR A 243 20.97 7.81 23.74
CA THR A 243 21.45 9.21 23.83
C THR A 243 21.31 9.97 22.50
N ALA A 244 20.94 9.25 21.43
CA ALA A 244 20.59 9.80 20.12
C ALA A 244 19.13 9.40 19.78
N PHE A 245 18.50 10.12 18.84
CA PHE A 245 17.16 9.77 18.40
C PHE A 245 17.15 8.38 17.78
N VAL A 246 16.27 7.51 18.29
CA VAL A 246 16.03 6.18 17.75
C VAL A 246 14.55 6.06 17.43
N ARG A 247 14.26 5.60 16.22
CA ARG A 247 12.90 5.28 15.77
C ARG A 247 12.43 3.98 16.40
N GLN A 248 11.18 3.97 16.85
CA GLN A 248 10.47 2.79 17.30
C GLN A 248 9.19 2.62 16.52
N GLU A 249 8.79 1.37 16.33
CA GLU A 249 7.58 1.01 15.61
C GLU A 249 6.83 -0.10 16.34
N ILE A 250 5.51 0.04 16.44
CA ILE A 250 4.61 -0.91 17.09
C ILE A 250 3.47 -1.19 16.12
N GLU A 251 3.23 -2.46 15.85
CA GLU A 251 2.08 -2.90 15.05
C GLU A 251 1.05 -3.59 15.93
N PHE A 252 -0.23 -3.31 15.69
CA PHE A 252 -1.31 -3.96 16.41
C PHE A 252 -2.57 -4.09 15.55
N THR A 253 -3.43 -5.03 15.91
CA THR A 253 -4.76 -5.21 15.31
C THR A 253 -5.82 -4.65 16.26
N ALA A 254 -6.60 -3.67 15.82
CA ALA A 254 -7.61 -3.02 16.65
C ALA A 254 -8.72 -4.01 17.05
N THR A 255 -8.93 -4.20 18.36
CA THR A 255 -10.04 -5.00 18.88
C THR A 255 -11.18 -4.15 19.46
N VAL A 256 -10.97 -2.84 19.50
CA VAL A 256 -11.90 -1.82 19.99
C VAL A 256 -12.03 -0.70 18.94
N SER A 257 -13.03 0.16 19.08
CA SER A 257 -13.29 1.28 18.15
C SER A 257 -12.47 2.55 18.45
N THR A 258 -11.80 2.58 19.60
CA THR A 258 -11.00 3.73 20.04
C THR A 258 -9.75 3.21 20.72
N VAL A 259 -8.59 3.74 20.32
CA VAL A 259 -7.31 3.45 20.97
C VAL A 259 -6.71 4.73 21.53
N HIS A 260 -5.91 4.58 22.58
CA HIS A 260 -5.14 5.68 23.12
C HIS A 260 -3.66 5.49 22.77
N VAL A 261 -3.07 6.47 22.10
CA VAL A 261 -1.61 6.58 21.99
C VAL A 261 -1.15 7.41 23.16
N THR A 262 -0.22 6.89 23.96
CA THR A 262 0.34 7.62 25.11
C THR A 262 1.86 7.71 25.00
N ILE A 263 2.42 8.85 25.39
CA ILE A 263 3.86 9.12 25.48
C ILE A 263 4.14 9.51 26.94
N GLN A 264 5.14 8.91 27.59
CA GLN A 264 5.43 9.12 29.01
C GLN A 264 6.94 9.10 29.27
N ALA A 265 7.39 9.96 30.18
CA ALA A 265 8.69 9.85 30.81
C ALA A 265 8.65 8.81 31.96
N ALA A 266 9.37 7.70 31.83
CA ALA A 266 9.51 6.67 32.88
C ALA A 266 10.93 6.64 33.45
N THR A 267 11.27 7.68 34.20
CA THR A 267 12.61 7.89 34.74
C THR A 267 12.78 7.36 36.17
N THR A 268 14.00 7.27 36.70
CA THR A 268 14.20 6.76 38.08
C THR A 268 14.23 7.85 39.14
N GLY A 269 14.35 9.12 38.72
CA GLY A 269 14.26 10.31 39.56
C GLY A 269 13.33 11.39 38.98
N ALA A 270 12.79 12.25 39.85
CA ALA A 270 12.12 13.47 39.42
C ALA A 270 13.14 14.45 38.82
N GLY A 271 12.79 15.11 37.71
CA GLY A 271 13.67 16.05 37.00
C GLY A 271 14.50 15.47 35.86
N GLU A 272 14.30 14.20 35.50
CA GLU A 272 14.90 13.58 34.31
C GLU A 272 13.99 13.78 33.09
N SER A 273 14.60 14.14 31.95
CA SER A 273 13.93 14.51 30.71
C SER A 273 14.17 13.54 29.54
N VAL A 274 13.17 13.46 28.67
CA VAL A 274 13.19 12.71 27.42
C VAL A 274 12.68 13.58 26.28
N LEU A 275 13.23 13.38 25.08
CA LEU A 275 12.80 14.08 23.87
C LEU A 275 12.10 13.12 22.92
N PHE A 276 11.03 13.61 22.30
CA PHE A 276 10.22 12.89 21.33
C PHE A 276 10.02 13.71 20.07
N ASP A 277 10.02 13.02 18.94
CA ASP A 277 9.73 13.60 17.64
C ASP A 277 9.09 12.57 16.71
N ASN A 278 8.64 13.01 15.54
CA ASN A 278 8.21 12.16 14.43
C ASN A 278 7.14 11.13 14.80
N VAL A 279 6.19 11.54 15.66
CA VAL A 279 5.06 10.70 16.09
C VAL A 279 4.05 10.55 14.95
N ARG A 280 3.76 9.30 14.57
CA ARG A 280 2.84 8.96 13.48
C ARG A 280 2.04 7.70 13.81
N MET A 281 0.80 7.66 13.36
CA MET A 281 0.00 6.43 13.34
C MET A 281 -0.68 6.26 11.99
N THR A 282 -0.50 5.09 11.39
CA THR A 282 -1.06 4.76 10.07
C THR A 282 -1.86 3.46 10.16
N LYS A 283 -2.98 3.40 9.45
CA LYS A 283 -3.65 2.13 9.15
C LYS A 283 -2.81 1.37 8.13
N ILE A 284 -2.47 0.12 8.44
CA ILE A 284 -1.61 -0.77 7.64
C ILE A 284 -2.29 -2.12 7.35
N GLY A 285 -3.60 -2.25 7.60
CA GLY A 285 -4.32 -3.52 7.49
C GLY A 285 -5.82 -3.40 7.70
N SER A 286 -6.59 -4.32 7.09
CA SER A 286 -7.90 -4.77 7.61
C SER A 286 -7.78 -6.08 8.34
#